data_AF-A0A7C3LGH2-F1
#
_entry.id   AF-A0A7C3LGH2-F1
#
_cell.length_a   1.000
_cell.length_b   1.000
_cell.length_c   1.000
_cell.angle_alpha   90.00
_cell.angle_beta   90.00
_cell.angle_gamma   90.00
#
_symmetry.space_group_name_H-M   'P 1'
#
loop_
_entity.id
_entity.type
_entity.pdbx_description
1 polymer ?
#
loop_
_entity_poly.entity_id
_entity_poly.type
_entity_poly.pdbx_seq_one_letter_code
_entity_poly.pdbx_strand_id
1 'polypeptide(L)'
;MAKDQLFFEAIDRFYPGAIVDANGEIAVIIDVLKSDYTGNVNLCVRFPRNVGNARPYDILEVSPARTLGVETWQPATREQLQARLESRRHWFEGEIRELLTTAVESAPAIKKTY
;
A
#
# COMPACT_ATOMS: atom_id res chain seq x y z
N MET A 1 18.90 -1.12 22.66
CA MET A 1 18.05 -1.20 23.86
C MET A 1 16.74 -0.43 23.64
N ALA A 2 16.67 0.90 23.84
CA ALA A 2 15.39 1.62 23.73
C ALA A 2 14.78 1.63 22.31
N LYS A 3 15.61 1.76 21.26
CA LYS A 3 15.15 1.77 19.86
C LYS A 3 14.65 0.40 19.39
N ASP A 4 15.30 -0.67 19.84
CA ASP A 4 14.92 -2.04 19.51
C ASP A 4 13.58 -2.40 20.17
N GLN A 5 13.39 -1.93 21.41
CA GLN A 5 12.14 -2.10 22.13
C GLN A 5 10.98 -1.39 21.43
N LEU A 6 11.15 -0.15 20.99
CA LEU A 6 10.15 0.58 20.20
C LEU A 6 9.79 -0.14 18.89
N PHE A 7 10.78 -0.77 18.24
CA PHE A 7 10.54 -1.57 17.04
C PHE A 7 9.64 -2.77 17.34
N PHE A 8 9.99 -3.59 18.34
CA PHE A 8 9.20 -4.78 18.67
C PHE A 8 7.82 -4.42 19.20
N GLU A 9 7.68 -3.35 20.00
CA GLU A 9 6.38 -2.81 20.40
C GLU A 9 5.55 -2.38 19.19
N ALA A 10 6.18 -1.80 18.16
CA ALA A 10 5.48 -1.46 16.93
C ALA A 10 5.01 -2.70 16.17
N ILE A 11 5.87 -3.71 16.02
CA ILE A 11 5.54 -4.98 15.37
C ILE A 11 4.43 -5.73 16.10
N ASP A 12 4.45 -5.75 17.43
CA ASP A 12 3.48 -6.47 18.26
C ASP A 12 2.05 -5.93 18.13
N ARG A 13 1.89 -4.70 17.62
CA ARG A 13 0.58 -4.13 17.29
C ARG A 13 0.00 -4.65 15.98
N PHE A 14 0.81 -5.25 15.11
CA PHE A 14 0.34 -5.79 13.85
C PHE A 14 -0.23 -7.19 14.02
N TYR A 15 -1.39 -7.41 13.43
CA TYR A 15 -2.07 -8.69 13.36
C TYR A 15 -2.66 -8.88 11.95
N PRO A 16 -2.86 -10.13 11.50
CA PRO A 16 -3.53 -10.41 10.23
C PRO A 16 -4.88 -9.70 10.12
N GLY A 17 -5.09 -8.93 9.05
CA GLY A 17 -6.27 -8.11 8.81
C GLY A 17 -6.17 -6.67 9.32
N ALA A 18 -5.12 -6.31 10.07
CA ALA A 18 -4.90 -4.93 10.50
C ALA A 18 -4.74 -4.01 9.28
N ILE A 19 -5.47 -2.89 9.29
CA ILE A 19 -5.35 -1.83 8.28
C ILE A 19 -4.54 -0.70 8.88
N VAL A 20 -3.44 -0.35 8.23
CA VAL A 20 -2.46 0.60 8.73
C VAL A 20 -2.22 1.73 7.74
N ASP A 21 -1.91 2.90 8.27
CA ASP A 21 -1.31 4.00 7.53
C ASP A 21 0.20 3.79 7.50
N ALA A 22 0.69 3.31 6.36
CA ALA A 22 2.09 3.09 6.06
C ALA A 22 2.70 4.37 5.45
N ASN A 23 2.84 5.42 6.27
CA ASN A 23 3.40 6.72 5.88
C ASN A 23 2.68 7.37 4.68
N GLY A 24 1.36 7.30 4.69
CA GLY A 24 0.48 7.85 3.67
C GLY A 24 0.05 6.86 2.60
N GLU A 25 0.44 5.59 2.71
CA GLU A 25 -0.20 4.53 1.95
C GLU A 25 -1.07 3.67 2.87
N ILE A 26 -2.27 3.32 2.43
CA ILE A 26 -3.06 2.33 3.16
C ILE A 26 -2.47 0.95 2.87
N ALA A 27 -2.16 0.21 3.92
CA ALA A 27 -1.66 -1.14 3.84
C ALA A 27 -2.51 -2.06 4.69
N VAL A 28 -2.65 -3.31 4.24
CA VAL A 28 -3.33 -4.37 5.00
C VAL A 28 -2.29 -5.42 5.36
N ILE A 29 -2.14 -5.67 6.65
CA ILE A 29 -1.29 -6.75 7.15
C ILE A 29 -1.98 -8.07 6.80
N ILE A 30 -1.34 -8.90 6.00
CA ILE A 30 -1.83 -10.22 5.62
C ILE A 30 -1.34 -11.26 6.64
N ASP A 31 -0.06 -11.17 7.00
CA ASP A 31 0.55 -12.08 7.97
C ASP A 31 1.80 -11.46 8.61
N VAL A 32 2.18 -11.97 9.79
CA VAL A 32 3.36 -11.56 10.56
C VAL A 32 4.11 -12.80 11.02
N LEU A 33 5.28 -13.04 10.44
CA LEU A 33 6.12 -14.20 10.74
C LEU A 33 7.37 -13.75 11.50
N LYS A 34 7.53 -14.22 12.75
CA LYS A 34 8.67 -13.87 13.60
C LYS A 34 9.63 -15.06 13.68
N SER A 35 10.92 -14.82 13.43
CA SER A 35 11.96 -15.83 13.51
C SER A 35 12.55 -15.89 14.92
N ASP A 36 12.42 -17.03 15.60
CA ASP A 36 13.01 -17.25 16.92
C ASP A 36 14.54 -17.38 16.89
N TYR A 37 15.12 -17.72 15.74
CA TYR A 37 16.56 -17.90 15.58
C TYR A 37 17.29 -16.59 15.25
N THR A 38 16.69 -15.74 14.42
CA THR A 38 17.34 -14.50 13.94
C THR A 38 16.77 -13.22 14.54
N GLY A 39 15.58 -13.27 15.14
CA GLY A 39 14.85 -12.07 15.59
C GLY A 39 14.31 -11.20 14.44
N ASN A 40 14.44 -11.65 13.19
CA ASN A 40 13.83 -10.96 12.03
C ASN A 40 12.33 -11.22 12.00
N VAL A 41 11.61 -10.26 11.44
CA VAL A 41 10.17 -10.33 11.22
C VAL A 41 9.89 -10.17 9.73
N ASN A 42 9.15 -11.10 9.15
CA ASN A 42 8.63 -11.00 7.81
C ASN A 42 7.16 -10.56 7.86
N LEU A 43 6.89 -9.38 7.33
CA LEU A 43 5.53 -8.85 7.19
C LEU A 43 5.03 -9.12 5.77
N CYS A 44 3.95 -9.87 5.65
CA CYS A 44 3.20 -9.99 4.41
C CYS A 44 2.20 -8.84 4.37
N VAL A 45 2.32 -7.93 3.41
CA VAL A 45 1.55 -6.69 3.37
C VAL A 45 0.92 -6.49 2.01
N ARG A 46 -0.38 -6.19 1.98
CA ARG A 46 -1.08 -5.84 0.74
C ARG A 46 -1.35 -4.34 0.71
N PHE A 47 -0.83 -3.69 -0.33
CA PHE A 47 -1.22 -2.32 -0.67
C PHE A 47 -2.41 -2.35 -1.64
N PRO A 48 -3.60 -1.84 -1.26
CA PRO A 48 -4.79 -1.89 -2.11
C PRO A 48 -4.61 -1.20 -3.47
N ARG A 49 -3.63 -0.29 -3.62
CA ARG A 49 -3.32 0.33 -4.93
C ARG A 49 -2.81 -0.66 -5.99
N ASN A 50 -2.40 -1.86 -5.60
CA ASN A 50 -1.87 -2.90 -6.49
C ASN A 50 -2.97 -3.79 -7.11
N VAL A 51 -4.22 -3.31 -7.23
CA VAL A 51 -5.29 -4.07 -7.90
C VAL A 51 -4.88 -4.37 -9.35
N GLY A 52 -4.78 -5.64 -9.70
CA GLY A 52 -4.41 -6.10 -11.06
C GLY A 52 -2.91 -6.30 -11.30
N ASN A 53 -2.04 -6.05 -10.30
CA ASN A 53 -0.63 -6.42 -10.40
C ASN A 53 -0.42 -7.90 -10.03
N ALA A 54 0.60 -8.55 -10.61
CA ALA A 54 0.82 -9.99 -10.54
C ALA A 54 1.16 -10.54 -9.13
N ARG A 55 1.41 -9.68 -8.13
CA ARG A 55 1.64 -10.10 -6.74
C ARG A 55 0.49 -9.61 -5.83
N PRO A 56 -0.21 -10.52 -5.14
CA PRO A 56 -1.32 -10.15 -4.27
C PRO A 56 -0.88 -9.44 -2.97
N TYR A 57 0.41 -9.53 -2.61
CA TYR A 57 1.04 -8.89 -1.45
C TYR A 57 2.56 -8.76 -1.66
N ASP A 58 3.17 -7.88 -0.88
CA ASP A 58 4.61 -7.69 -0.73
C ASP A 58 5.10 -8.38 0.56
N ILE A 59 6.37 -8.78 0.61
CA ILE A 59 7.01 -9.33 1.80
C ILE A 59 8.10 -8.36 2.24
N LEU A 60 7.99 -7.87 3.47
CA LEU A 60 8.97 -6.97 4.08
C LEU A 60 9.71 -7.72 5.18
N GLU A 61 11.00 -8.00 4.94
CA GLU A 61 11.90 -8.50 5.98
C GLU A 61 12.45 -7.31 6.77
N VAL A 62 12.08 -7.25 8.06
CA VAL A 62 12.43 -6.15 8.97
C VAL A 62 13.09 -6.66 10.25
N SER A 63 13.93 -5.82 10.81
CA SER A 63 14.61 -6.04 12.09
C SER A 63 14.91 -4.70 12.77
N PRO A 64 15.33 -4.66 14.04
CA PRO A 64 15.72 -3.41 14.69
C PRO A 64 16.82 -2.63 13.94
N ALA A 65 17.69 -3.34 13.21
CA ALA A 65 18.75 -2.75 12.38
C ALA A 65 18.23 -2.27 11.01
N ARG A 66 17.11 -2.81 10.53
CA ARG A 66 16.50 -2.49 9.23
C ARG A 66 14.98 -2.46 9.35
N THR A 67 14.45 -1.33 9.78
CA THR A 67 13.03 -1.21 10.12
C THR A 67 12.14 -0.91 8.91
N LEU A 68 12.70 -0.36 7.83
CA LEU A 68 11.95 0.11 6.64
C LEU A 68 10.85 1.14 6.93
N GLY A 69 10.92 1.81 8.10
CA GLY A 69 9.89 2.77 8.53
C GLY A 69 8.61 2.12 9.05
N VAL A 70 8.60 0.81 9.25
CA VAL A 70 7.45 0.06 9.78
C VAL A 70 7.12 0.46 11.23
N GLU A 71 8.13 0.90 11.99
CA GLU A 71 7.97 1.38 13.36
C GLU A 71 7.08 2.62 13.49
N THR A 72 6.94 3.39 12.41
CA THR A 72 6.10 4.61 12.39
C THR A 72 4.67 4.33 11.96
N TRP A 73 4.38 3.14 11.43
CA TRP A 73 3.04 2.81 10.95
C TRP A 73 2.05 2.77 12.10
N GLN A 74 0.85 3.31 11.84
CA GLN A 74 -0.22 3.39 12.83
C GLN A 74 -1.48 2.71 12.28
N PRO A 75 -2.36 2.21 13.15
CA PRO A 75 -3.70 1.82 12.73
C PRO A 75 -4.37 2.96 11.96
N ALA A 76 -4.90 2.67 10.78
CA ALA A 76 -5.57 3.68 9.97
C ALA A 76 -6.92 4.02 10.60
N THR A 77 -7.20 5.31 10.80
CA THR A 77 -8.53 5.75 11.24
C THR A 77 -9.53 5.68 10.08
N ARG A 78 -10.82 5.67 10.42
CA ARG A 78 -11.89 5.69 9.40
C ARG A 78 -11.78 6.93 8.51
N GLU A 79 -11.49 8.07 9.10
CA GLU A 79 -11.36 9.36 8.41
C GLU A 79 -10.17 9.34 7.45
N GLN A 80 -9.02 8.81 7.90
CA GLN A 80 -7.84 8.63 7.04
C GLN A 80 -8.16 7.69 5.87
N LEU A 81 -8.83 6.56 6.12
CA LEU A 81 -9.23 5.63 5.07
C LEU A 81 -10.17 6.29 4.07
N GLN A 82 -11.19 7.03 4.54
CA GLN A 82 -12.12 7.75 3.67
C GLN A 82 -11.41 8.79 2.81
N ALA A 83 -10.58 9.64 3.41
CA ALA A 83 -9.82 10.65 2.68
C ALA A 83 -8.91 10.03 1.61
N ARG A 84 -8.26 8.89 1.91
CA ARG A 84 -7.40 8.18 0.96
C ARG A 84 -8.19 7.54 -0.17
N LEU A 85 -9.33 6.91 0.13
CA LEU A 85 -10.22 6.34 -0.88
C LEU A 85 -10.78 7.41 -1.82
N GLU A 86 -11.19 8.57 -1.29
CA GLU A 86 -11.68 9.70 -2.06
C GLU A 86 -10.59 10.31 -2.95
N SER A 87 -9.39 10.55 -2.40
CA SER A 87 -8.24 11.03 -3.16
C SER A 87 -7.89 10.07 -4.30
N ARG A 88 -7.91 8.76 -4.03
CA ARG A 88 -7.60 7.74 -5.03
C ARG A 88 -8.67 7.66 -6.12
N ARG A 89 -9.95 7.74 -5.75
CA ARG A 89 -11.07 7.82 -6.70
C ARG A 89 -10.91 9.02 -7.62
N HIS A 90 -10.65 10.20 -7.05
CA HIS A 90 -10.45 11.43 -7.82
C HIS A 90 -9.28 11.31 -8.81
N TRP A 91 -8.16 10.73 -8.37
CA TRP A 91 -7.01 10.48 -9.24
C TRP A 91 -7.37 9.51 -10.38
N PHE A 92 -8.00 8.38 -10.10
CA PHE A 92 -8.41 7.41 -11.14
C PHE A 92 -9.42 8.00 -12.13
N GLU A 93 -10.38 8.81 -11.67
CA GLU A 93 -11.30 9.53 -12.55
C GLU A 93 -10.57 10.51 -13.48
N GLY A 94 -9.49 11.14 -12.98
CA GLY A 94 -8.59 11.97 -13.77
C GLY A 94 -7.90 11.19 -14.88
N GLU A 95 -7.22 10.09 -14.53
CA GLU A 95 -6.53 9.21 -15.48
C GLU A 95 -7.48 8.66 -16.55
N ILE A 96 -8.68 8.22 -16.16
CA ILE A 96 -9.72 7.75 -17.10
C ILE A 96 -10.10 8.87 -18.08
N ARG A 97 -10.30 10.09 -17.58
CA ARG A 97 -10.66 11.23 -18.44
C ARG A 97 -9.54 11.55 -19.44
N GLU A 98 -8.30 11.53 -18.98
CA GLU A 98 -7.13 11.77 -19.83
C GLU A 98 -7.03 10.71 -20.93
N LEU A 99 -7.11 9.43 -20.58
CA LEU A 99 -7.09 8.32 -21.54
C LEU A 99 -8.23 8.41 -22.57
N LEU A 100 -9.44 8.75 -22.14
CA LEU A 100 -10.58 8.95 -23.04
C LEU A 100 -10.35 10.12 -23.98
N THR A 101 -9.76 11.22 -23.49
CA THR A 101 -9.41 12.38 -24.32
C THR A 101 -8.39 11.99 -25.37
N THR A 102 -7.30 11.34 -24.97
CA THR A 102 -6.29 10.83 -25.88
C THR A 102 -6.87 9.86 -26.90
N ALA A 103 -7.75 8.95 -26.51
CA ALA A 103 -8.38 8.00 -27.43
C ALA A 103 -9.25 8.69 -28.49
N VAL A 104 -9.97 9.76 -28.11
CA VAL A 104 -10.77 10.57 -29.04
C VAL A 104 -9.88 11.37 -29.98
N GLU A 105 -8.82 12.00 -29.48
CA GLU A 105 -7.87 12.78 -30.28
C GLU A 105 -7.01 11.90 -31.22
N SER A 106 -6.74 10.66 -30.80
CA SER A 106 -5.96 9.68 -31.58
C SER A 106 -6.80 8.88 -32.57
N ALA A 107 -8.13 9.10 -32.62
CA ALA A 107 -9.00 8.40 -33.55
C ALA A 107 -8.66 8.85 -34.99
N PRO A 108 -8.25 7.93 -35.89
CA PRO A 108 -7.93 8.30 -37.26
C PRO A 108 -9.19 8.90 -37.90
N ALA A 109 -9.04 10.08 -38.50
CA ALA A 109 -10.09 10.68 -39.31
C ALA A 109 -10.48 9.68 -40.40
N ILE A 110 -11.62 9.01 -40.22
CA ILE A 110 -12.20 8.14 -41.25
C ILE A 110 -12.56 9.09 -42.39
N LYS A 111 -11.64 9.24 -43.36
CA LYS A 111 -11.89 9.95 -44.61
C LYS A 111 -13.02 9.19 -45.30
N LYS A 112 -14.24 9.73 -45.22
CA LYS A 112 -15.33 9.33 -46.11
C LYS A 112 -14.91 9.73 -47.52
N THR A 113 -14.36 8.78 -48.26
CA THR A 113 -14.30 8.83 -49.72
C THR A 113 -15.73 8.68 -50.23
N TYR A 114 -16.29 9.78 -50.74
CA TYR A 114 -17.47 9.78 -51.61
C TYR A 114 -17.04 9.49 -53.04
#